data_AF-A0A1I7UW73-F1
#
_entry.id   AF-A0A1I7UW73-F1
#
_cell.length_a   1.000
_cell.length_b   1.000
_cell.length_c   1.000
_cell.angle_alpha   90.00
_cell.angle_beta   90.00
_cell.angle_gamma   90.00
#
_symmetry.space_group_name_H-M   'P 1'
#
loop_
_entity.id
_entity.type
_entity.pdbx_description
1 polymer ?
#
loop_
_entity_poly.entity_id
_entity_poly.type
_entity_poly.pdbx_seq_one_letter_code
_entity_poly.pdbx_strand_id
1 'polypeptide(L)'
;MPVSANYRRIVEMTYGVKEEQLYRVCNGKNKRTCGYWENIQTKAKVESGKTTYNKNKKALIIKKILRTDFGIYYTGNKKYEQKVNSLFLRG
;
A
#
# COMPACT_ATOMS: atom_id res chain seq x y z
N MET A 1 9.32 7.70 2.45
CA MET A 1 8.98 7.88 1.01
C MET A 1 8.45 9.28 0.78
N PRO A 2 8.77 9.91 -0.36
CA PRO A 2 8.22 11.23 -0.74
C PRO A 2 6.69 11.28 -0.76
N VAL A 3 6.13 12.49 -0.67
CA VAL A 3 4.70 12.73 -0.85
C VAL A 3 4.31 12.36 -2.27
N SER A 4 3.24 11.57 -2.40
CA SER A 4 2.72 11.16 -3.71
C SER A 4 1.20 11.13 -3.67
N ALA A 5 0.56 11.46 -4.79
CA ALA A 5 -0.88 11.24 -4.97
C ALA A 5 -1.23 9.74 -5.02
N ASN A 6 -0.25 8.92 -5.43
CA ASN A 6 -0.40 7.49 -5.65
C ASN A 6 0.75 6.71 -4.99
N TYR A 7 0.42 5.70 -4.22
CA TYR A 7 1.37 4.75 -3.65
C TYR A 7 1.16 3.40 -4.32
N ARG A 8 2.24 2.74 -4.71
CA ARG A 8 2.17 1.38 -5.27
C ARG A 8 2.84 0.41 -4.31
N ARG A 9 2.46 -0.85 -4.36
CA ARG A 9 3.19 -1.91 -3.66
C ARG A 9 3.19 -3.19 -4.48
N ILE A 10 4.24 -3.97 -4.31
CA ILE A 10 4.31 -5.35 -4.74
C ILE A 10 4.31 -6.18 -3.45
N VAL A 11 3.24 -6.92 -3.24
CA VAL A 11 3.03 -7.76 -2.05
C VAL A 11 2.90 -9.22 -2.46
N GLU A 12 3.30 -10.11 -1.56
CA GLU A 12 3.12 -11.54 -1.73
C GLU A 12 1.82 -11.96 -1.06
N MET A 13 0.88 -12.42 -1.88
CA MET A 13 -0.43 -12.94 -1.47
C MET A 13 -0.31 -14.44 -1.15
N THR A 14 -1.45 -15.08 -0.87
CA THR A 14 -1.50 -16.51 -0.59
C THR A 14 -0.86 -17.33 -1.73
N TYR A 15 -0.16 -18.41 -1.37
CA TYR A 15 0.54 -19.31 -2.31
C TYR A 15 1.68 -18.67 -3.14
N GLY A 16 2.24 -17.56 -2.68
CA GLY A 16 3.42 -16.95 -3.34
C GLY A 16 3.11 -16.09 -4.56
N VAL A 17 1.83 -15.81 -4.81
CA VAL A 17 1.39 -14.94 -5.90
C VAL A 17 1.78 -13.50 -5.58
N LYS A 18 2.55 -12.87 -6.46
CA LYS A 18 2.90 -11.45 -6.33
C LYS A 18 1.86 -10.58 -7.01
N GLU A 19 1.35 -9.60 -6.29
CA GLU A 19 0.39 -8.64 -6.83
C GLU A 19 0.92 -7.21 -6.78
N GLU A 20 0.76 -6.48 -7.89
CA GLU A 20 0.93 -5.03 -7.89
C GLU A 20 -0.39 -4.35 -7.51
N GLN A 21 -0.32 -3.56 -6.45
CA GLN A 21 -1.48 -2.87 -5.88
C GLN A 21 -1.25 -1.36 -5.85
N LEU A 22 -2.34 -0.61 -5.91
CA LEU A 22 -2.36 0.85 -5.97
C LEU A 22 -3.22 1.41 -4.84
N TYR A 23 -2.69 2.41 -4.16
CA TYR A 23 -3.42 3.24 -3.20
C TYR A 23 -3.43 4.68 -3.69
N ARG A 24 -4.62 5.29 -3.79
CA ARG A 24 -4.78 6.70 -4.13
C ARG A 24 -5.07 7.51 -2.87
N VAL A 25 -4.32 8.59 -2.67
CA VAL A 25 -4.60 9.54 -1.59
C VAL A 25 -5.92 10.26 -1.88
N CYS A 26 -6.79 10.32 -0.87
CA CYS A 26 -8.07 11.00 -0.99
C CYS A 26 -7.92 12.51 -1.12
N ASN A 27 -8.65 13.06 -2.08
CA ASN A 27 -8.83 14.48 -2.33
C ASN A 27 -10.32 14.78 -2.63
N GLY A 28 -10.65 16.05 -2.87
CA GLY A 28 -12.03 16.46 -3.13
C GLY A 28 -12.66 15.84 -4.39
N LYS A 29 -11.85 15.44 -5.37
CA LYS A 29 -12.26 14.97 -6.69
C LYS A 29 -12.37 13.45 -6.81
N ASN A 30 -11.65 12.68 -5.98
CA ASN A 30 -11.53 11.21 -6.11
C ASN A 30 -12.14 10.41 -4.95
N LYS A 31 -13.14 10.97 -4.25
CA LYS A 31 -13.74 10.38 -3.03
C LYS A 31 -14.18 8.91 -3.18
N ARG A 32 -14.57 8.47 -4.37
CA ARG A 32 -15.03 7.10 -4.65
C ARG A 32 -13.89 6.10 -4.93
N THR A 33 -12.69 6.59 -5.27
CA THR A 33 -11.59 5.76 -5.81
C THR A 33 -10.29 5.88 -5.00
N CYS A 34 -10.39 6.31 -3.75
CA CYS A 34 -9.26 6.62 -2.88
C CYS A 34 -9.40 5.94 -1.51
N GLY A 35 -8.29 5.88 -0.75
CA GLY A 35 -8.31 5.44 0.65
C GLY A 35 -8.32 3.93 0.85
N TYR A 36 -8.15 3.15 -0.22
CA TYR A 36 -8.03 1.69 -0.17
C TYR A 36 -6.98 1.21 -1.17
N TRP A 37 -6.50 -0.02 -0.98
CA TRP A 37 -5.65 -0.71 -1.94
C TRP A 37 -6.50 -1.42 -2.98
N GLU A 38 -6.12 -1.29 -4.25
CA GLU A 38 -6.72 -2.05 -5.35
C GLU A 38 -5.65 -2.81 -6.11
N ASN A 39 -6.01 -3.97 -6.64
CA ASN A 39 -5.17 -4.71 -7.57
C ASN A 39 -5.16 -4.00 -8.93
N ILE A 40 -3.97 -3.75 -9.50
CA ILE A 40 -3.87 -2.97 -10.74
C ILE A 40 -4.45 -3.73 -11.95
N GLN A 41 -4.40 -5.06 -11.95
CA GLN A 41 -4.90 -5.89 -13.04
C GLN A 41 -6.43 -6.05 -12.95
N THR A 42 -6.93 -6.52 -11.81
CA THR A 42 -8.36 -6.86 -11.65
C THR A 42 -9.22 -5.67 -11.24
N LYS A 43 -8.62 -4.56 -10.78
CA LYS A 43 -9.29 -3.40 -10.18
C LYS A 43 -10.09 -3.72 -8.91
N ALA A 44 -9.99 -4.94 -8.39
CA ALA A 44 -10.65 -5.35 -7.16
C ALA A 44 -9.99 -4.67 -5.95
N LYS A 45 -10.81 -4.34 -4.94
CA LYS A 45 -10.31 -3.89 -3.64
C LYS A 45 -9.61 -5.06 -2.95
N VAL A 46 -8.45 -4.78 -2.37
CA VAL A 46 -7.68 -5.78 -1.64
C VAL A 46 -7.80 -5.52 -0.15
N GLU A 47 -7.97 -6.60 0.61
CA GLU A 47 -7.90 -6.56 2.05
C GLU A 47 -6.48 -6.20 2.52
N SER A 48 -6.41 -5.21 3.41
CA SER A 48 -5.16 -4.66 3.92
C SER A 48 -5.37 -4.22 5.36
N GLY A 49 -4.27 -4.00 6.08
CA GLY A 49 -4.29 -3.20 7.29
C GLY A 49 -4.92 -1.83 7.04
N LYS A 50 -5.44 -1.22 8.11
CA LYS A 50 -6.11 0.09 8.04
C LYS A 50 -5.12 1.14 7.57
N THR A 51 -5.18 1.46 6.29
CA THR A 51 -4.27 2.38 5.62
C THR A 51 -4.89 3.76 5.57
N THR A 52 -4.13 4.77 6.01
CA THR A 52 -4.57 6.18 5.99
C THR A 52 -3.40 7.06 5.59
N TYR A 53 -3.68 8.16 4.87
CA TYR A 53 -2.67 9.18 4.59
C TYR A 53 -2.79 10.32 5.60
N ASN A 54 -1.71 10.56 6.35
CA ASN A 54 -1.63 11.68 7.28
C ASN A 54 -1.00 12.89 6.57
N LYS A 55 -1.82 13.92 6.32
CA LYS A 55 -1.39 15.15 5.63
C LYS A 55 -0.33 15.94 6.41
N ASN A 56 -0.44 16.00 7.74
CA ASN A 56 0.49 16.74 8.59
C ASN A 56 1.87 16.09 8.61
N LYS A 57 1.89 14.75 8.77
CA LYS A 57 3.12 13.95 8.76
C LYS A 57 3.64 13.64 7.36
N LYS A 58 2.87 14.01 6.32
CA LYS A 58 3.18 13.72 4.91
C LYS A 58 3.45 12.23 4.65
N ALA A 59 2.77 11.34 5.39
CA ALA A 59 3.10 9.92 5.48
C ALA A 59 1.89 9.00 5.31
N LEU A 60 2.11 7.84 4.67
CA LEU A 60 1.16 6.75 4.64
C LEU A 60 1.32 5.91 5.92
N ILE A 61 0.24 5.74 6.67
CA ILE A 61 0.20 5.02 7.93
C ILE A 61 -0.67 3.79 7.74
N ILE A 62 -0.07 2.61 7.93
CA ILE A 62 -0.77 1.33 7.94
C ILE A 62 -0.84 0.86 9.39
N LYS A 63 -2.06 0.75 9.93
CA LYS A 63 -2.31 0.20 11.27
C LYS A 63 -2.86 -1.22 11.14
N LYS A 64 -2.61 -2.07 12.14
CA LYS A 64 -3.03 -3.48 12.11
C LYS A 64 -2.55 -4.18 10.82
N ILE A 65 -1.23 -4.15 10.60
CA ILE A 65 -0.57 -4.74 9.43
C ILE A 65 -0.98 -6.21 9.32
N LEU A 66 -1.42 -6.61 8.13
CA LEU A 66 -1.75 -7.99 7.76
C LEU A 66 -0.58 -8.64 7.03
N ARG A 67 -0.63 -9.97 6.89
CA ARG A 67 0.39 -10.70 6.13
C ARG A 67 0.48 -10.22 4.67
N THR A 68 -0.65 -9.84 4.08
CA THR A 68 -0.76 -9.30 2.71
C THR A 68 -0.26 -7.86 2.55
N ASP A 69 0.19 -7.21 3.63
CA ASP A 69 0.80 -5.88 3.58
C ASP A 69 2.33 -5.94 3.48
N PHE A 70 2.95 -7.10 3.70
CA PHE A 70 4.40 -7.26 3.58
C PHE A 70 4.83 -7.27 2.11
N GLY A 71 5.87 -6.51 1.80
CA GLY A 71 6.30 -6.31 0.42
C GLY A 71 7.12 -5.04 0.23
N ILE A 72 7.22 -4.60 -1.02
CA ILE A 72 7.96 -3.39 -1.39
C ILE A 72 6.97 -2.32 -1.81
N TYR A 73 7.08 -1.16 -1.19
CA TYR A 73 6.25 0.01 -1.44
C TYR A 73 7.00 1.01 -2.29
N TYR A 74 6.29 1.69 -3.17
CA TYR A 74 6.85 2.58 -4.18
C TYR A 74 6.12 3.92 -4.26
N THR A 75 6.87 4.97 -4.56
CA THR A 75 6.36 6.29 -4.95
C THR A 75 7.19 6.88 -6.11
N GLY A 76 6.72 7.98 -6.71
CA GLY A 76 7.44 8.67 -7.78
C GLY A 76 7.67 7.79 -9.00
N ASN A 77 6.65 7.04 -9.42
CA ASN A 77 6.74 6.06 -10.53
C ASN A 77 7.83 4.99 -10.31
N LYS A 78 7.86 4.36 -9.13
CA LYS A 78 8.85 3.34 -8.72
C LYS A 78 10.29 3.85 -8.55
N LYS A 79 10.51 5.18 -8.51
CA LYS A 79 11.82 5.77 -8.23
C LYS A 79 12.26 5.63 -6.77
N TYR A 80 11.31 5.63 -5.84
CA TYR A 80 11.59 5.53 -4.41
C TYR A 80 10.92 4.29 -3.85
N GLU A 81 11.67 3.46 -3.14
CA GLU A 81 11.19 2.23 -2.54
C GLU A 81 11.33 2.20 -1.02
N GLN A 82 10.45 1.43 -0.38
CA GLN A 82 10.50 1.10 1.04
C GLN A 82 10.07 -0.35 1.21
N LYS A 83 10.96 -1.19 1.76
CA LYS A 83 10.62 -2.57 2.10
C LYS A 83 9.93 -2.64 3.46
N VAL A 84 8.86 -3.41 3.53
CA VAL A 84 8.13 -3.74 4.77
C VAL A 84 8.24 -5.25 4.97
N ASN A 85 9.10 -5.65 5.90
CA ASN A 85 9.35 -7.05 6.22
C ASN A 85 8.51 -7.50 7.41
N SER A 86 8.15 -8.77 7.44
CA SER A 86 7.73 -9.44 8.68
C SER A 86 8.99 -9.79 9.47
N LEU A 87 9.00 -9.43 10.76
CA LEU A 87 9.96 -9.98 11.70
C LEU A 87 9.28 -11.12 12.43
N PHE A 88 9.38 -12.34 11.89
CA PHE A 88 9.05 -13.52 12.66
C PHE A 88 10.27 -13.86 13.53
N LEU A 89 10.25 -13.43 14.79
CA LEU A 89 11.14 -14.02 15.79
C LEU A 89 10.66 -15.46 15.98
N ARG A 90 11.35 -16.41 15.34
CA ARG A 90 11.19 -17.82 15.69
C ARG A 90 11.69 -17.97 17.13
N GLY A 91 10.76 -18.15 18.06
CA GLY A 91 11.04 -18.72 19.37
C GLY A 91 11.23 -20.22 19.26
#